data_AF-A0A498D009-F1
#
_entry.id   AF-A0A498D009-F1
#
_cell.length_a   1.000
_cell.length_b   1.000
_cell.length_c   1.000
_cell.angle_alpha   90.00
_cell.angle_beta   90.00
_cell.angle_gamma   90.00
#
_symmetry.space_group_name_H-M   'P 1'
#
loop_
_entity.id
_entity.type
_entity.pdbx_description
1 polymer ?
#
loop_
_entity_poly.entity_id
_entity_poly.type
_entity_poly.pdbx_seq_one_letter_code
_entity_poly.pdbx_strand_id
1 'polypeptide(L)'
;MERLTGIGGSGGLVFGRLHFFDNSVRQVGPCPAADSRVELERFEAARAETLGILDALQLRAQEEAGPDEARIFEIHRIMLTDPDFEDRVTDRIVRQGLTAEYAVQEAGRELAQMLAAMDDAYMRERSADVTDVCNGVMRRLRGEKEADLPGRGPEPWVLAARHLLPSEVVRIERGRVLALVTSGGSQMSHACILARTMGVPAVTRVGERLFTLREGGVVVVNGFTGEVFADPDERTLMAVREGCQGPRGQSG
;
A
#
# COMPACT_ATOMS: atom_id res chain seq x y z
N MET A 1 -15.17 14.55 19.56
CA MET A 1 -14.88 13.11 19.50
C MET A 1 -15.68 12.50 18.36
N GLU A 2 -15.01 12.23 17.25
CA GLU A 2 -15.60 11.56 16.10
C GLU A 2 -15.26 10.06 16.17
N ARG A 3 -16.23 9.18 15.90
CA ARG A 3 -16.02 7.72 15.85
C ARG A 3 -16.16 7.22 14.42
N LEU A 4 -15.13 6.52 13.96
CA LEU A 4 -15.12 5.76 12.71
C LEU A 4 -15.06 4.26 13.03
N THR A 5 -15.72 3.46 12.21
CA THR A 5 -15.83 2.01 12.39
C THR A 5 -15.39 1.30 11.13
N GLY A 6 -14.54 0.30 11.28
CA GLY A 6 -14.07 -0.59 10.22
C GLY A 6 -13.99 -2.03 10.72
N ILE A 7 -12.98 -2.77 10.26
CA ILE A 7 -12.73 -4.16 10.63
C ILE A 7 -11.35 -4.27 11.29
N GLY A 8 -11.32 -4.89 12.47
CA GLY A 8 -10.08 -5.25 13.15
C GLY A 8 -9.26 -6.23 12.32
N GLY A 9 -8.03 -5.83 11.99
CA GLY A 9 -7.05 -6.60 11.25
C GLY A 9 -5.97 -7.23 12.14
N SER A 10 -5.59 -6.50 13.18
CA SER A 10 -4.64 -6.89 14.22
C SER A 10 -5.09 -6.29 15.55
N GLY A 11 -5.07 -7.08 16.62
CA GLY A 11 -5.53 -6.68 17.94
C GLY A 11 -4.59 -5.68 18.62
N GLY A 12 -5.13 -4.91 19.57
CA GLY A 12 -4.39 -3.92 20.33
C GLY A 12 -5.19 -2.63 20.53
N LEU A 13 -4.79 -1.84 21.52
CA LEU A 13 -5.35 -0.53 21.79
C LEU A 13 -4.19 0.45 21.95
N VAL A 14 -4.18 1.52 21.15
CA VAL A 14 -3.13 2.54 21.21
C VAL A 14 -3.72 3.91 20.92
N PHE A 15 -2.97 4.96 21.26
CA PHE A 15 -3.24 6.31 20.79
C PHE A 15 -1.97 6.96 20.25
N GLY A 16 -2.10 7.85 19.29
CA GLY A 16 -0.96 8.53 18.67
C GLY A 16 -1.39 9.63 17.72
N ARG A 17 -0.41 10.32 17.14
CA ARG A 17 -0.64 11.32 16.09
C ARG A 17 -0.94 10.61 14.77
N LEU A 18 -2.01 11.03 14.12
CA LEU A 18 -2.43 10.55 12.80
C LEU A 18 -1.56 11.18 11.72
N HIS A 19 -1.04 10.35 10.82
CA HIS A 19 -0.35 10.79 9.62
C HIS A 19 -0.92 10.12 8.38
N PHE A 20 -1.32 10.93 7.41
CA PHE A 20 -1.81 10.44 6.13
C PHE A 20 -0.64 10.07 5.20
N PHE A 21 -0.79 8.92 4.56
CA PHE A 21 0.08 8.47 3.49
C PHE A 21 -0.75 8.22 2.23
N ASP A 22 -0.40 8.95 1.18
CA ASP A 22 -0.99 8.80 -0.14
C ASP A 22 0.14 8.70 -1.16
N ASN A 23 0.17 7.56 -1.84
CA ASN A 23 1.11 7.25 -2.90
C ASN A 23 0.35 6.88 -4.18
N SER A 24 -0.83 7.48 -4.39
CA SER A 24 -1.58 7.34 -5.62
C SER A 24 -0.86 8.01 -6.79
N VAL A 25 -0.83 7.31 -7.93
CA VAL A 25 -0.34 7.87 -9.20
C VAL A 25 -1.51 8.48 -9.95
N ARG A 26 -1.32 9.69 -10.47
CA ARG A 26 -2.35 10.36 -11.27
C ARG A 26 -2.57 9.59 -12.57
N GLN A 27 -3.80 9.14 -12.78
CA GLN A 27 -4.21 8.51 -14.03
C GLN A 27 -4.07 9.47 -15.20
N VAL A 28 -3.69 8.94 -16.36
CA VAL A 28 -3.64 9.67 -17.64
C VAL A 28 -4.74 9.24 -18.58
N GLY A 29 -5.19 10.20 -19.37
CA GLY A 29 -6.01 9.94 -20.54
C GLY A 29 -5.17 9.51 -21.74
N PRO A 30 -5.82 9.03 -22.81
CA PRO A 30 -5.15 8.70 -24.06
C PRO A 30 -4.46 9.94 -24.62
N CYS A 31 -3.16 9.81 -24.88
CA CYS A 31 -2.33 10.87 -25.44
C CYS A 31 -1.54 10.30 -26.63
N PRO A 32 -1.51 10.98 -27.78
CA PRO A 32 -0.68 10.57 -28.90
C PRO A 32 0.81 10.64 -28.56
N ALA A 33 1.55 9.60 -28.90
CA ALA A 33 3.01 9.58 -28.88
C ALA A 33 3.56 10.45 -30.01
N ALA A 34 4.62 11.22 -29.72
CA ALA A 34 5.36 11.95 -30.75
C ALA A 34 6.22 11.00 -31.60
N ASP A 35 6.81 9.97 -30.97
CA ASP A 35 7.60 8.93 -31.61
C ASP A 35 7.45 7.62 -30.82
N SER A 36 6.83 6.60 -31.43
CA SER A 36 6.62 5.29 -30.81
C SER A 36 7.92 4.59 -30.42
N ARG A 37 9.03 4.82 -31.14
CA ARG A 37 10.32 4.21 -30.79
C ARG A 37 10.88 4.81 -29.50
N VAL A 38 10.78 6.13 -29.35
CA VAL A 38 11.19 6.81 -28.11
C VAL A 38 10.33 6.35 -26.94
N GLU A 39 9.02 6.22 -27.13
CA GLU A 39 8.13 5.71 -26.09
C GLU A 39 8.44 4.26 -25.70
N LEU A 40 8.81 3.41 -26.66
CA LEU A 40 9.24 2.04 -26.37
C LEU A 40 10.54 2.00 -25.55
N GLU A 41 11.53 2.81 -25.92
CA GLU A 41 12.79 2.93 -25.16
C GLU A 41 12.53 3.45 -23.72
N ARG A 42 11.63 4.42 -23.56
CA ARG A 42 11.20 4.92 -22.24
C ARG A 42 10.53 3.82 -21.41
N PHE A 43 9.63 3.05 -22.01
CA PHE A 43 8.97 1.91 -21.36
C PHE A 43 9.99 0.86 -20.89
N GLU A 44 10.89 0.44 -21.76
CA GLU A 44 11.93 -0.56 -21.45
C GLU A 44 12.83 -0.10 -20.28
N ALA A 45 13.27 1.16 -20.32
CA ALA A 45 14.08 1.74 -19.25
C ALA A 45 13.32 1.77 -17.90
N ALA A 46 12.07 2.25 -17.92
CA ALA A 46 11.22 2.31 -16.73
C ALA A 46 10.89 0.92 -16.18
N ARG A 47 10.69 -0.07 -17.06
CA ARG A 47 10.48 -1.47 -16.70
C ARG A 47 11.71 -2.06 -16.03
N ALA A 48 12.89 -1.89 -16.63
CA ALA A 48 14.15 -2.38 -16.08
C ALA A 48 14.46 -1.78 -14.69
N GLU A 49 14.26 -0.48 -14.53
CA GLU A 49 14.41 0.19 -13.23
C GLU A 49 13.39 -0.32 -12.20
N THR A 50 12.17 -0.64 -12.64
CA THR A 50 11.14 -1.23 -11.76
C THR A 50 11.52 -2.62 -11.30
N LEU A 51 12.03 -3.47 -12.21
CA LEU A 51 12.52 -4.81 -11.87
C LEU A 51 13.66 -4.77 -10.85
N GLY A 52 14.64 -3.88 -11.03
CA GLY A 52 15.75 -3.74 -10.09
C GLY A 52 15.32 -3.31 -8.68
N ILE A 53 14.26 -2.49 -8.57
CA ILE A 53 13.68 -2.11 -7.27
C ILE A 53 12.88 -3.27 -6.66
N LEU A 54 12.14 -4.04 -7.46
CA LEU A 54 11.47 -5.25 -6.97
C LEU A 54 12.47 -6.28 -6.43
N ASP A 55 13.64 -6.42 -7.05
CA ASP A 55 14.73 -7.28 -6.55
C ASP A 55 15.23 -6.81 -5.18
N ALA A 56 15.46 -5.49 -5.02
CA ALA A 56 15.89 -4.93 -3.75
C ALA A 56 14.83 -5.09 -2.64
N LEU A 57 13.55 -4.91 -2.99
CA LEU A 57 12.43 -5.10 -2.06
C LEU A 57 12.26 -6.57 -1.67
N GLN A 58 12.45 -7.50 -2.61
CA GLN A 58 12.40 -8.94 -2.34
C GLN A 58 13.47 -9.34 -1.32
N LEU A 59 14.72 -8.92 -1.53
CA LEU A 59 15.82 -9.22 -0.61
C LEU A 59 15.54 -8.68 0.79
N ARG A 60 15.09 -7.42 0.88
CA ARG A 60 14.75 -6.79 2.16
C ARG A 60 13.58 -7.47 2.86
N ALA A 61 12.54 -7.83 2.12
CA ALA A 61 11.40 -8.57 2.67
C ALA A 61 11.81 -9.95 3.19
N GLN A 62 12.72 -10.63 2.49
CA GLN A 62 13.23 -11.93 2.91
C GLN A 62 14.02 -11.84 4.23
N GLU A 63 14.81 -10.79 4.41
CA GLU A 63 15.56 -10.54 5.65
C GLU A 63 14.66 -10.13 6.82
N GLU A 64 13.68 -9.27 6.57
CA GLU A 64 12.90 -8.64 7.64
C GLU A 64 11.60 -9.39 8.00
N ALA A 65 10.94 -10.03 7.04
CA ALA A 65 9.61 -10.61 7.21
C ALA A 65 9.58 -12.13 6.97
N GLY A 66 10.39 -12.63 6.04
CA GLY A 66 10.51 -14.04 5.75
C GLY A 66 10.29 -14.37 4.26
N PRO A 67 10.46 -15.65 3.89
CA PRO A 67 10.37 -16.09 2.50
C PRO A 67 8.94 -15.98 1.92
N ASP A 68 7.91 -16.14 2.76
CA ASP A 68 6.51 -16.09 2.31
C ASP A 68 6.11 -14.67 1.91
N GLU A 69 6.54 -13.66 2.68
CA GLU A 69 6.34 -12.24 2.36
C GLU A 69 7.18 -11.80 1.15
N ALA A 70 8.39 -12.34 1.00
CA ALA A 70 9.25 -12.05 -0.15
C ALA A 70 8.68 -12.60 -1.48
N ARG A 71 7.90 -13.69 -1.44
CA ARG A 71 7.29 -14.33 -2.62
C ARG A 71 6.35 -13.40 -3.39
N ILE A 72 5.79 -12.38 -2.73
CA ILE A 72 4.93 -11.37 -3.34
C ILE A 72 5.68 -10.62 -4.45
N PHE A 73 6.93 -10.23 -4.19
CA PHE A 73 7.74 -9.48 -5.16
C PHE A 73 8.16 -10.34 -6.35
N GLU A 74 8.25 -11.65 -6.19
CA GLU A 74 8.49 -12.56 -7.31
C GLU A 74 7.28 -12.60 -8.26
N ILE A 75 6.07 -12.62 -7.71
CA ILE A 75 4.83 -12.54 -8.52
C ILE A 75 4.80 -11.21 -9.29
N HIS A 76 5.13 -10.09 -8.63
CA HIS A 76 5.21 -8.78 -9.26
C HIS A 76 6.18 -8.76 -10.44
N ARG A 77 7.33 -9.42 -10.29
CA ARG A 77 8.31 -9.57 -11.37
C ARG A 77 7.76 -10.40 -12.52
N ILE A 78 7.20 -11.58 -12.23
CA ILE A 78 6.60 -12.46 -13.24
C ILE A 78 5.57 -11.69 -14.05
N MET A 79 4.71 -10.91 -13.40
CA MET A 79 3.69 -10.08 -14.07
C MET A 79 4.32 -9.02 -14.99
N LEU A 80 5.41 -8.38 -14.56
CA LEU A 80 6.04 -7.31 -15.34
C LEU A 80 6.92 -7.84 -16.49
N THR A 81 7.39 -9.09 -16.37
CA THR A 81 8.12 -9.81 -17.43
C THR A 81 7.22 -10.72 -18.26
N ASP A 82 5.91 -10.67 -18.05
CA ASP A 82 4.96 -11.49 -18.78
C ASP A 82 4.88 -11.02 -20.25
N PRO A 83 5.09 -11.91 -21.23
CA PRO A 83 5.04 -11.54 -22.65
C PRO A 83 3.69 -10.95 -23.08
N ASP A 84 2.57 -11.39 -22.50
CA ASP A 84 1.25 -10.84 -22.84
C ASP A 84 1.11 -9.40 -22.32
N PHE A 85 1.68 -9.09 -21.16
CA PHE A 85 1.73 -7.71 -20.65
C PHE A 85 2.61 -6.82 -21.56
N GLU A 86 3.80 -7.30 -21.92
CA GLU A 86 4.72 -6.61 -22.82
C GLU A 86 4.10 -6.34 -24.20
N ASP A 87 3.45 -7.34 -24.79
CA ASP A 87 2.79 -7.24 -26.08
C ASP A 87 1.64 -6.22 -26.03
N ARG A 88 0.83 -6.23 -24.96
CA ARG A 88 -0.26 -5.25 -24.76
C ARG A 88 0.23 -3.82 -24.66
N VAL A 89 1.36 -3.58 -24.00
CA VAL A 89 1.96 -2.25 -23.90
C VAL A 89 2.55 -1.84 -25.26
N THR A 90 3.31 -2.73 -25.88
CA THR A 90 3.97 -2.50 -27.18
C THR A 90 2.95 -2.23 -28.29
N ASP A 91 1.85 -2.98 -28.33
CA ASP A 91 0.77 -2.78 -29.32
C ASP A 91 0.15 -1.38 -29.22
N ARG A 92 -0.11 -0.91 -28.00
CA ARG A 92 -0.65 0.43 -27.74
C ARG A 92 0.33 1.53 -28.16
N ILE A 93 1.62 1.35 -27.91
CA ILE A 93 2.64 2.32 -28.29
C ILE A 93 2.84 2.35 -29.82
N VAL A 94 3.00 1.19 -30.45
CA VAL A 94 3.42 1.06 -31.85
C VAL A 94 2.25 1.15 -32.82
N ARG A 95 1.14 0.43 -32.56
CA ARG A 95 -0.01 0.40 -33.48
C ARG A 95 -0.98 1.55 -33.24
N GLN A 96 -1.22 1.87 -31.97
CA GLN A 96 -2.20 2.90 -31.60
C GLN A 96 -1.56 4.28 -31.45
N GLY A 97 -0.22 4.35 -31.44
CA GLY A 97 0.52 5.62 -31.37
C GLY A 97 0.27 6.34 -30.05
N LEU A 98 0.18 5.61 -28.93
CA LEU A 98 -0.10 6.16 -27.61
C LEU A 98 1.16 6.27 -26.75
N THR A 99 1.17 7.17 -25.77
CA THR A 99 2.33 7.29 -24.86
C THR A 99 2.50 6.06 -23.96
N ALA A 100 3.73 5.83 -23.51
CA ALA A 100 4.08 4.70 -22.65
C ALA A 100 3.28 4.71 -21.33
N GLU A 101 3.01 5.88 -20.74
CA GLU A 101 2.24 5.98 -19.50
C GLU A 101 0.82 5.45 -19.68
N TYR A 102 0.14 5.87 -20.75
CA TYR A 102 -1.22 5.41 -21.03
C TYR A 102 -1.24 3.93 -21.40
N ALA A 103 -0.24 3.47 -22.16
CA ALA A 103 -0.12 2.06 -22.54
C ALA A 103 0.04 1.14 -21.33
N VAL A 104 0.93 1.48 -20.39
CA VAL A 104 1.14 0.75 -19.14
C VAL A 104 -0.10 0.78 -18.25
N GLN A 105 -0.74 1.95 -18.11
CA GLN A 105 -1.96 2.09 -17.31
C GLN A 105 -3.08 1.16 -17.80
N GLU A 106 -3.36 1.16 -19.10
CA GLU A 106 -4.45 0.34 -19.65
C GLU A 106 -4.11 -1.15 -19.63
N ALA A 107 -2.86 -1.53 -19.95
CA ALA A 107 -2.43 -2.93 -19.86
C ALA A 107 -2.53 -3.45 -18.41
N GLY A 108 -2.10 -2.65 -17.43
CA GLY A 108 -2.22 -2.96 -16.01
C GLY A 108 -3.67 -3.07 -15.55
N ARG A 109 -4.54 -2.15 -16.00
CA ARG A 109 -5.96 -2.17 -15.69
C ARG A 109 -6.65 -3.44 -16.20
N GLU A 110 -6.36 -3.86 -17.44
CA GLU A 110 -6.92 -5.08 -18.00
C GLU A 110 -6.45 -6.32 -17.22
N LEU A 111 -5.17 -6.39 -16.89
CA LEU A 111 -4.61 -7.50 -16.11
C LEU A 111 -5.23 -7.56 -14.70
N ALA A 112 -5.36 -6.41 -14.03
CA ALA A 112 -6.02 -6.32 -12.73
C ALA A 112 -7.49 -6.76 -12.81
N GLN A 113 -8.23 -6.39 -13.86
CA GLN A 113 -9.61 -6.82 -14.07
C GLN A 113 -9.73 -8.32 -14.28
N MET A 114 -8.82 -8.92 -15.05
CA MET A 114 -8.79 -10.38 -15.25
C MET A 114 -8.57 -11.12 -13.92
N LEU A 115 -7.64 -10.67 -13.08
CA LEU A 115 -7.41 -11.26 -11.76
C LEU A 115 -8.60 -11.07 -10.81
N ALA A 116 -9.21 -9.89 -10.82
CA ALA A 116 -10.38 -9.59 -9.99
C ALA A 116 -11.61 -10.43 -10.34
N ALA A 117 -11.69 -10.93 -11.58
CA ALA A 117 -12.77 -11.78 -12.07
C ALA A 117 -12.58 -13.27 -11.78
N MET A 118 -11.42 -13.68 -11.24
CA MET A 118 -11.17 -15.08 -10.87
C MET A 118 -11.94 -15.46 -9.59
N ASP A 119 -12.38 -16.72 -9.49
CA ASP A 119 -13.10 -17.21 -8.30
C ASP A 119 -12.21 -17.34 -7.05
N ASP A 120 -10.90 -17.50 -7.27
CA ASP A 120 -9.90 -17.62 -6.19
C ASP A 120 -9.78 -16.29 -5.41
N ALA A 121 -10.13 -16.33 -4.13
CA ALA A 121 -10.03 -15.17 -3.23
C ALA A 121 -8.60 -14.64 -3.11
N TYR A 122 -7.59 -15.52 -3.15
CA TYR A 122 -6.19 -15.12 -3.12
C TYR A 122 -5.83 -14.34 -4.39
N MET A 123 -6.23 -14.82 -5.57
CA MET A 123 -5.96 -14.12 -6.85
C MET A 123 -6.70 -12.78 -6.96
N ARG A 124 -7.93 -12.69 -6.43
CA ARG A 124 -8.66 -11.42 -6.38
C ARG A 124 -7.97 -10.38 -5.51
N GLU A 125 -7.35 -10.77 -4.40
CA GLU A 125 -6.58 -9.83 -3.58
C GLU A 125 -5.30 -9.35 -4.30
N ARG A 126 -4.75 -10.16 -5.22
CA ARG A 126 -3.61 -9.78 -6.07
C ARG A 126 -3.96 -8.82 -7.22
N SER A 127 -5.22 -8.49 -7.46
CA SER A 127 -5.55 -7.50 -8.51
C SER A 127 -4.99 -6.11 -8.19
N ALA A 128 -4.94 -5.75 -6.90
CA ALA A 128 -4.37 -4.49 -6.44
C ALA A 128 -2.85 -4.44 -6.63
N ASP A 129 -2.19 -5.59 -6.56
CA ASP A 129 -0.74 -5.75 -6.71
C ASP A 129 -0.27 -5.44 -8.14
N VAL A 130 -1.05 -5.86 -9.15
CA VAL A 130 -0.80 -5.46 -10.55
C VAL A 130 -0.82 -3.95 -10.70
N THR A 131 -1.78 -3.30 -10.05
CA THR A 131 -1.91 -1.85 -10.09
C THR A 131 -0.70 -1.17 -9.44
N ASP A 132 -0.18 -1.72 -8.34
CA ASP A 132 1.06 -1.24 -7.69
C ASP A 132 2.25 -1.30 -8.65
N VAL A 133 2.49 -2.46 -9.26
CA VAL A 133 3.63 -2.65 -10.16
C VAL A 133 3.56 -1.70 -11.36
N CYS A 134 2.38 -1.54 -11.97
CA CYS A 134 2.18 -0.62 -13.08
C CYS A 134 2.34 0.85 -12.66
N ASN A 135 1.88 1.21 -11.46
CA ASN A 135 2.12 2.53 -10.88
C ASN A 135 3.62 2.77 -10.66
N GLY A 136 4.36 1.74 -10.25
CA GLY A 136 5.82 1.76 -10.15
C GLY A 136 6.48 2.16 -11.47
N VAL A 137 6.11 1.51 -12.58
CA VAL A 137 6.60 1.85 -13.93
C VAL A 137 6.19 3.26 -14.35
N MET A 138 4.92 3.62 -14.13
CA MET A 138 4.40 4.96 -14.46
C MET A 138 5.16 6.08 -13.76
N ARG A 139 5.56 5.90 -12.49
CA ARG A 139 6.38 6.88 -11.75
C ARG A 139 7.73 7.10 -12.43
N ARG A 140 8.41 6.03 -12.84
CA ARG A 140 9.69 6.15 -13.58
C ARG A 140 9.51 6.89 -14.89
N LEU A 141 8.46 6.54 -15.66
CA LEU A 141 8.16 7.22 -16.92
C LEU A 141 7.97 8.73 -16.74
N ARG A 142 7.43 9.15 -15.59
CA ARG A 142 7.20 10.55 -15.21
C ARG A 142 8.38 11.23 -14.52
N GLY A 143 9.44 10.48 -14.16
CA GLY A 143 10.51 10.98 -13.30
C GLY A 143 10.04 11.34 -11.88
N GLU A 144 8.93 10.75 -11.43
CA GLU A 144 8.38 10.97 -10.10
C GLU A 144 9.11 10.10 -9.07
N LYS A 145 9.47 10.71 -7.94
CA LYS A 145 9.99 9.95 -6.79
C LYS A 145 8.85 9.25 -6.06
N GLU A 146 9.17 8.16 -5.38
CA GLU A 146 8.24 7.56 -4.42
C GLU A 146 7.86 8.56 -3.33
N ALA A 147 6.60 8.54 -2.90
CA ALA A 147 6.19 9.35 -1.76
C ALA A 147 7.00 8.92 -0.53
N ASP A 148 7.53 9.88 0.21
CA ASP A 148 8.12 9.61 1.51
C ASP A 148 7.04 9.09 2.47
N LEU A 149 7.36 8.05 3.22
CA LEU A 149 6.52 7.68 4.36
C LEU A 149 6.48 8.86 5.34
N PRO A 150 5.30 9.22 5.87
CA PRO A 150 5.17 10.32 6.80
C PRO A 150 5.86 9.96 8.12
N GLY A 151 6.10 10.97 8.96
CA GLY A 151 6.62 10.73 10.31
C GLY A 151 8.14 10.57 10.39
N ARG A 152 8.90 11.44 9.69
CA ARG A 152 10.37 11.60 9.87
C ARG A 152 10.77 12.12 11.27
N GLY A 153 9.80 12.42 12.15
CA GLY A 153 10.04 12.82 13.53
C GLY A 153 10.41 11.64 14.46
N PRO A 154 10.93 11.92 15.67
CA PRO A 154 11.30 10.89 16.64
C PRO A 154 10.12 10.23 17.35
N GLU A 155 8.92 10.80 17.28
CA GLU A 155 7.74 10.30 17.98
C GLU A 155 7.03 9.20 17.17
N PRO A 156 6.61 8.08 17.79
CA PRO A 156 5.79 7.08 17.12
C PRO A 156 4.41 7.60 16.70
N TRP A 157 3.86 7.05 15.61
CA TRP A 157 2.67 7.59 14.93
C TRP A 157 1.68 6.54 14.44
N VAL A 158 0.45 6.96 14.18
CA VAL A 158 -0.60 6.15 13.54
C VAL A 158 -0.61 6.47 12.05
N LEU A 159 -0.42 5.45 11.21
CA LEU A 159 -0.47 5.59 9.75
C LEU A 159 -1.89 5.46 9.25
N ALA A 160 -2.37 6.43 8.47
CA ALA A 160 -3.61 6.36 7.73
C ALA A 160 -3.35 6.35 6.22
N ALA A 161 -3.87 5.35 5.51
CA ALA A 161 -3.73 5.23 4.06
C ALA A 161 -5.01 4.74 3.41
N ARG A 162 -5.15 4.87 2.09
CA ARG A 162 -6.29 4.26 1.36
C ARG A 162 -6.14 2.74 1.37
N HIS A 163 -4.97 2.33 0.94
CA HIS A 163 -4.43 0.98 0.94
C HIS A 163 -2.93 1.09 1.21
N LEU A 164 -2.33 0.02 1.72
CA LEU A 164 -0.88 -0.12 1.76
C LEU A 164 -0.49 -1.23 0.80
N LEU A 165 0.44 -0.92 -0.08
CA LEU A 165 0.99 -1.83 -1.08
C LEU A 165 2.21 -2.57 -0.49
N PRO A 166 2.58 -3.75 -1.03
CA PRO A 166 3.74 -4.50 -0.53
C PRO A 166 5.02 -3.67 -0.50
N SER A 167 5.25 -2.89 -1.57
CA SER A 167 6.39 -1.98 -1.72
C SER A 167 6.46 -0.93 -0.60
N GLU A 168 5.30 -0.45 -0.15
CA GLU A 168 5.17 0.57 0.88
C GLU A 168 5.35 -0.03 2.29
N VAL A 169 4.77 -1.21 2.51
CA VAL A 169 4.86 -1.96 3.75
C VAL A 169 6.30 -2.26 4.13
N VAL A 170 7.13 -2.69 3.17
CA VAL A 170 8.55 -2.98 3.39
C VAL A 170 9.36 -1.73 3.74
N ARG A 171 8.90 -0.53 3.35
CA ARG A 171 9.59 0.73 3.65
C ARG A 171 9.32 1.23 5.07
N ILE A 172 8.29 0.71 5.75
CA ILE A 172 7.89 1.14 7.09
C ILE A 172 8.92 0.68 8.13
N GLU A 173 9.52 1.63 8.83
CA GLU A 173 10.44 1.34 9.94
C GLU A 173 9.70 0.76 11.15
N ARG A 174 10.09 -0.44 11.57
CA ARG A 174 9.55 -1.10 12.76
C ARG A 174 9.83 -0.24 14.00
N GLY A 175 8.84 -0.14 14.89
CA GLY A 175 8.93 0.62 16.14
C GLY A 175 8.57 2.11 16.03
N ARG A 176 8.40 2.65 14.82
CA ARG A 176 7.84 4.01 14.63
C ARG A 176 6.34 4.03 14.45
N VAL A 177 5.76 2.96 13.92
CA VAL A 177 4.32 2.86 13.71
C VAL A 177 3.66 2.27 14.95
N LEU A 178 2.69 3.00 15.51
CA LEU A 178 1.84 2.58 16.62
C LEU A 178 0.61 1.80 16.15
N ALA A 179 0.06 2.16 14.99
CA ALA A 179 -1.09 1.48 14.40
C ALA A 179 -1.18 1.75 12.90
N LEU A 180 -1.86 0.84 12.18
CA LEU A 180 -2.20 1.00 10.76
C LEU A 180 -3.71 1.14 10.60
N VAL A 181 -4.14 2.20 9.92
CA VAL A 181 -5.55 2.46 9.63
C VAL A 181 -5.74 2.63 8.13
N THR A 182 -6.64 1.87 7.52
CA THR A 182 -6.90 2.00 6.07
C THR A 182 -8.37 2.23 5.73
N SER A 183 -8.62 3.06 4.71
CA SER A 183 -10.00 3.32 4.26
C SER A 183 -10.60 2.09 3.56
N GLY A 184 -9.79 1.32 2.83
CA GLY A 184 -10.17 0.06 2.19
C GLY A 184 -9.39 -1.14 2.75
N GLY A 185 -9.32 -2.22 1.97
CA GLY A 185 -8.57 -3.44 2.30
C GLY A 185 -9.44 -4.56 2.84
N SER A 186 -8.80 -5.61 3.38
CA SER A 186 -9.42 -6.79 3.99
C SER A 186 -8.61 -7.22 5.21
N GLN A 187 -9.08 -8.22 5.96
CA GLN A 187 -8.31 -8.84 7.05
C GLN A 187 -7.04 -9.54 6.57
N MET A 188 -6.92 -9.83 5.27
CA MET A 188 -5.75 -10.43 4.63
C MET A 188 -4.90 -9.40 3.88
N SER A 189 -5.26 -8.11 3.93
CA SER A 189 -4.47 -7.06 3.29
C SER A 189 -3.06 -6.92 3.88
N HIS A 190 -2.14 -6.39 3.07
CA HIS A 190 -0.75 -6.14 3.47
C HIS A 190 -0.64 -5.33 4.77
N ALA A 191 -1.54 -4.35 4.97
CA ALA A 191 -1.61 -3.59 6.21
C ALA A 191 -1.90 -4.47 7.44
N CYS A 192 -2.85 -5.41 7.33
CA CYS A 192 -3.18 -6.33 8.43
C CYS A 192 -2.07 -7.33 8.70
N ILE A 193 -1.46 -7.89 7.65
CA ILE A 193 -0.35 -8.83 7.76
C ILE A 193 0.83 -8.14 8.45
N LEU A 194 1.24 -6.96 7.96
CA LEU A 194 2.32 -6.18 8.58
C LEU A 194 2.01 -5.82 10.03
N ALA A 195 0.79 -5.41 10.33
CA ALA A 195 0.43 -5.05 11.71
C ALA A 195 0.59 -6.23 12.67
N ARG A 196 0.23 -7.45 12.24
CA ARG A 196 0.42 -8.67 13.04
C ARG A 196 1.89 -8.99 13.26
N THR A 197 2.71 -8.90 12.21
CA THR A 197 4.15 -9.16 12.33
C THR A 197 4.88 -8.12 13.17
N MET A 198 4.40 -6.87 13.17
CA MET A 198 4.92 -5.80 14.04
C MET A 198 4.31 -5.80 15.45
N GLY A 199 3.27 -6.59 15.73
CA GLY A 199 2.57 -6.59 17.00
C GLY A 199 1.82 -5.29 17.31
N VAL A 200 1.36 -4.57 16.29
CA VAL A 200 0.62 -3.32 16.41
C VAL A 200 -0.83 -3.50 15.98
N PRO A 201 -1.79 -2.71 16.52
CA PRO A 201 -3.17 -2.78 16.06
C PRO A 201 -3.34 -2.30 14.63
N ALA A 202 -4.31 -2.89 13.94
CA ALA A 202 -4.75 -2.43 12.63
C ALA A 202 -6.26 -2.44 12.47
N VAL A 203 -6.78 -1.40 11.82
CA VAL A 203 -8.18 -1.27 11.45
C VAL A 203 -8.29 -0.96 9.96
N THR A 204 -8.99 -1.80 9.21
CA THR A 204 -9.20 -1.63 7.76
C THR A 204 -10.65 -1.29 7.47
N ARG A 205 -10.97 -0.91 6.22
CA ARG A 205 -12.34 -0.59 5.79
C ARG A 205 -13.02 0.51 6.62
N VAL A 206 -12.24 1.48 7.10
CA VAL A 206 -12.76 2.64 7.86
C VAL A 206 -13.57 3.59 6.96
N GLY A 207 -13.40 3.47 5.64
CA GLY A 207 -14.06 4.30 4.64
C GLY A 207 -13.41 5.68 4.47
N GLU A 208 -13.94 6.44 3.51
CA GLU A 208 -13.37 7.74 3.10
C GLU A 208 -13.39 8.81 4.19
N ARG A 209 -14.26 8.67 5.19
CA ARG A 209 -14.29 9.55 6.37
C ARG A 209 -12.97 9.54 7.16
N LEU A 210 -12.10 8.54 6.95
CA LEU A 210 -10.75 8.56 7.50
C LEU A 210 -9.98 9.83 7.10
N PHE A 211 -10.16 10.31 5.86
CA PHE A 211 -9.44 11.47 5.33
C PHE A 211 -10.10 12.82 5.66
N THR A 212 -11.22 12.83 6.39
CA THR A 212 -11.77 14.07 6.95
C THR A 212 -11.16 14.40 8.31
N LEU A 213 -10.39 13.46 8.89
CA LEU A 213 -9.66 13.69 10.13
C LEU A 213 -8.48 14.66 9.93
N ARG A 214 -8.04 15.27 11.02
CA ARG A 214 -6.94 16.25 10.99
C ARG A 214 -5.57 15.56 10.98
N GLU A 215 -4.73 15.92 10.01
CA GLU A 215 -3.31 15.57 9.99
C GLU A 215 -2.60 16.02 11.28
N GLY A 216 -1.86 15.12 11.90
CA GLY A 216 -1.19 15.33 13.19
C GLY A 216 -2.13 15.34 14.41
N GLY A 217 -3.44 15.14 14.20
CA GLY A 217 -4.45 15.01 15.25
C GLY A 217 -4.26 13.74 16.08
N VAL A 218 -4.75 13.75 17.33
CA VAL A 218 -4.64 12.58 18.21
C VAL A 218 -5.80 11.64 17.92
N VAL A 219 -5.47 10.38 17.69
CA VAL A 219 -6.44 9.30 17.48
C VAL A 219 -6.20 8.15 18.44
N VAL A 220 -7.27 7.48 18.85
CA VAL A 220 -7.25 6.17 19.53
C VAL A 220 -7.64 5.12 18.51
N VAL A 221 -6.86 4.06 18.40
CA VAL A 221 -7.11 2.93 17.50
C VAL A 221 -7.35 1.69 18.34
N ASN A 222 -8.54 1.10 18.22
CA ASN A 222 -8.90 -0.18 18.82
C ASN A 222 -8.96 -1.26 17.75
N GLY A 223 -7.87 -2.02 17.62
CA GLY A 223 -7.74 -3.13 16.69
C GLY A 223 -8.61 -4.35 17.03
N PHE A 224 -9.11 -4.45 18.27
CA PHE A 224 -10.02 -5.53 18.68
C PHE A 224 -11.45 -5.30 18.18
N THR A 225 -11.96 -4.07 18.34
CA THR A 225 -13.35 -3.74 17.96
C THR A 225 -13.45 -3.16 16.54
N GLY A 226 -12.32 -2.77 15.94
CA GLY A 226 -12.30 -2.11 14.64
C GLY A 226 -12.72 -0.65 14.71
N GLU A 227 -12.53 0.01 15.86
CA GLU A 227 -12.96 1.39 16.08
C GLU A 227 -11.77 2.35 16.09
N VAL A 228 -11.97 3.53 15.49
CA VAL A 228 -11.02 4.64 15.50
C VAL A 228 -11.74 5.87 16.06
N PHE A 229 -11.18 6.46 17.11
CA PHE A 229 -11.72 7.66 17.75
C PHE A 229 -10.78 8.84 17.51
N ALA A 230 -11.29 9.89 16.88
CA ALA A 230 -10.56 11.12 16.64
C ALA A 230 -10.94 12.21 17.65
N ASP A 231 -9.93 13.01 18.03
CA ASP A 231 -10.02 14.01 19.09
C ASP A 231 -10.67 13.41 20.36
N PRO A 232 -10.04 12.36 20.94
CA PRO A 232 -10.52 11.75 22.17
C PRO A 232 -10.44 12.75 23.32
N ASP A 233 -11.42 12.70 24.23
CA ASP A 233 -11.37 13.49 25.45
C ASP A 233 -10.31 12.94 26.43
N GLU A 234 -9.92 13.74 27.42
CA GLU A 234 -8.91 13.34 28.41
C GLU A 234 -9.29 12.05 29.15
N ARG A 235 -10.60 11.82 29.37
CA ARG A 235 -11.11 10.60 30.02
C ARG A 235 -10.83 9.37 29.17
N THR A 236 -11.09 9.41 27.87
CA THR A 236 -10.77 8.31 26.96
C THR A 236 -9.27 8.07 26.88
N LEU A 237 -8.47 9.14 26.82
CA LEU A 237 -7.01 9.02 26.81
C LEU A 237 -6.47 8.39 28.10
N MET A 238 -7.03 8.74 29.27
CA MET A 238 -6.67 8.12 30.55
C MET A 238 -7.05 6.64 30.58
N ALA A 239 -8.27 6.28 30.19
CA ALA A 239 -8.71 4.89 30.14
C ALA A 239 -7.86 4.03 29.19
N VAL A 240 -7.46 4.59 28.04
CA VAL A 240 -6.54 3.93 27.11
C VAL A 240 -5.15 3.79 27.73
N ARG A 241 -4.62 4.82 28.39
CA ARG A 241 -3.30 4.74 29.08
C ARG A 241 -3.28 3.66 30.14
N GLU A 242 -4.34 3.52 30.92
CA GLU A 242 -4.49 2.46 31.93
C GLU A 242 -4.61 1.07 31.27
N GLY A 243 -5.37 0.95 30.18
CA GLY A 243 -5.50 -0.28 29.40
C GLY A 243 -4.22 -0.72 28.67
N CYS A 244 -3.43 0.24 28.16
CA CYS A 244 -2.13 -0.02 27.51
C CYS A 244 -1.03 -0.46 28.49
N GLN A 245 -1.21 -0.24 29.79
CA GLN A 245 -0.30 -0.67 30.86
C GLN A 245 -0.67 -2.06 31.45
N GLY A 246 -1.75 -2.69 30.99
CA GLY A 246 -2.09 -4.09 31.27
C GLY A 246 -1.11 -5.08 30.63
N PRO A 247 -0.93 -6.30 31.18
CA PRO A 247 0.35 -6.99 31.23
C PRO A 247 0.90 -7.34 29.85
N ARG A 248 2.02 -6.72 29.48
CA ARG A 248 2.94 -7.27 28.48
C ARG A 248 3.46 -8.60 29.03
N GLY A 249 3.01 -9.70 28.44
CA GLY A 249 3.68 -11.01 28.52
C GLY A 249 3.63 -11.71 29.87
N GLN A 250 2.52 -12.40 30.16
CA GLN A 250 2.61 -13.76 30.67
C GLN A 250 1.81 -14.65 29.73
N SER A 251 2.50 -15.35 28.83
CA SER A 251 2.00 -16.54 28.14
C SER A 251 3.17 -17.25 27.47
N GLY A 252 3.53 -18.41 28.02
CA GLY A 252 4.19 -19.53 27.33
C GLY A 252 5.68 -19.41 27.08
#